data_AF-A0A086M8Y9-F1
#
_entry.id   AF-A0A086M8Y9-F1
#
_cell.length_a   1.000
_cell.length_b   1.000
_cell.length_c   1.000
_cell.angle_alpha   90.00
_cell.angle_beta   90.00
_cell.angle_gamma   90.00
#
_symmetry.space_group_name_H-M   'P 1'
#
loop_
_entity.id
_entity.type
_entity.pdbx_description
1 polymer ?
#
loop_
_entity_poly.entity_id
_entity_poly.type
_entity_poly.pdbx_seq_one_letter_code
_entity_poly.pdbx_strand_id
1 'polypeptide(L)'
;MQNSLVEKALLVAASYWPAVEKLAELLGMLDVLGAFAAAANAAPVPYVRPQIVEGDAGGLVLKASRHPLLEIQPGTSSFIANDVHLDRERRLAIITGPNMGGKSTYIRQVALTVLLAQIGSFVPCASCQLPIFT
;
A
#
# COMPACT_ATOMS: atom_id res chain seq x y z
N MET A 1 36.59 6.25 40.08
CA MET A 1 36.89 4.89 39.55
C MET A 1 35.70 4.29 38.80
N GLN A 2 34.48 4.34 39.34
CA GLN A 2 33.28 3.81 38.68
C GLN A 2 32.87 4.61 37.42
N ASN A 3 32.87 5.94 37.47
CA ASN A 3 32.51 6.79 36.31
C ASN A 3 33.45 6.60 35.11
N SER A 4 34.75 6.39 35.34
CA SER A 4 35.72 6.15 34.26
C SER A 4 35.55 4.78 33.57
N LEU A 5 34.96 3.79 34.25
CA LEU A 5 34.62 2.50 33.65
C LEU A 5 33.39 2.65 32.75
N VAL A 6 32.37 3.39 33.21
CA VAL A 6 31.17 3.69 32.43
C VAL A 6 31.52 4.44 31.16
N GLU A 7 32.36 5.47 31.24
CA GLU A 7 32.79 6.27 30.09
C GLU A 7 33.51 5.42 29.04
N LYS A 8 34.41 4.52 29.45
CA LYS A 8 35.07 3.57 28.54
C LYS A 8 34.07 2.60 27.90
N ALA A 9 33.11 2.09 28.66
CA ALA A 9 32.06 1.22 28.13
C ALA A 9 31.19 1.95 27.10
N LEU A 10 30.84 3.22 27.34
CA LEU A 10 30.11 4.05 26.38
C LEU A 10 30.90 4.30 25.10
N LEU A 11 32.21 4.56 25.19
CA LEU A 11 33.07 4.73 24.00
C LEU A 11 33.16 3.44 23.17
N VAL A 12 33.25 2.29 23.83
CA VAL A 12 33.22 0.99 23.14
C VAL A 12 31.86 0.76 22.49
N ALA A 13 30.76 1.02 23.18
CA ALA A 13 29.42 0.88 22.61
C ALA A 13 29.21 1.82 21.41
N ALA A 14 29.68 3.06 21.50
CA ALA A 14 29.61 4.05 20.42
C ALA A 14 30.36 3.59 19.16
N SER A 15 31.43 2.80 19.30
CA SER A 15 32.14 2.24 18.14
C SER A 15 31.27 1.31 17.27
N TYR A 16 30.19 0.75 17.84
CA TYR A 16 29.21 -0.08 17.12
C TYR A 16 28.06 0.70 16.50
N TRP A 17 27.99 2.03 16.68
CA TRP A 17 26.87 2.84 16.19
C TRP A 17 26.53 2.60 14.71
N PRO A 18 27.49 2.59 13.76
CA PRO A 18 27.17 2.35 12.35
C PRO A 18 26.54 0.98 12.08
N ALA A 19 26.90 -0.04 12.86
CA ALA A 19 26.32 -1.37 12.76
C ALA A 19 24.90 -1.42 13.32
N VAL A 20 24.66 -0.73 14.44
CA VAL A 20 23.33 -0.63 15.07
C VAL A 20 22.36 0.16 14.19
N GLU A 21 22.81 1.26 13.57
CA GLU A 21 22.01 2.06 12.64
C GLU A 21 21.58 1.24 11.43
N LYS A 22 22.51 0.53 10.79
CA LYS A 22 22.20 -0.38 9.67
C LYS A 22 21.25 -1.50 10.08
N LEU A 23 21.41 -2.05 11.28
CA LEU A 23 20.49 -3.06 11.81
C LEU A 23 19.08 -2.48 12.00
N ALA A 24 18.96 -1.26 12.52
CA ALA A 24 17.67 -0.60 12.70
C ALA A 24 16.94 -0.37 11.37
N GLU A 25 17.66 0.06 10.32
CA GLU A 25 17.09 0.20 8.97
C GLU A 25 16.58 -1.12 8.41
N LEU A 26 17.38 -2.20 8.54
CA LEU A 26 17.00 -3.53 8.07
C LEU A 26 15.79 -4.09 8.82
N LEU A 27 15.74 -3.92 10.14
CA LEU A 27 14.60 -4.32 10.96
C LEU A 27 13.35 -3.51 10.60
N GLY A 28 13.49 -2.20 10.38
CA GLY A 28 12.38 -1.35 9.94
C GLY A 28 11.80 -1.78 8.59
N MET A 29 12.67 -2.10 7.62
CA MET A 29 12.23 -2.62 6.32
C MET A 29 11.51 -3.98 6.47
N LEU A 30 12.07 -4.90 7.27
CA LEU A 30 11.46 -6.20 7.51
C LEU A 30 10.08 -6.07 8.18
N ASP A 31 9.95 -5.17 9.15
CA ASP A 31 8.70 -4.90 9.87
C ASP A 31 7.62 -4.37 8.90
N VAL A 32 7.96 -3.40 8.06
CA VAL A 32 7.02 -2.84 7.04
C VAL A 32 6.60 -3.91 6.04
N LEU A 33 7.53 -4.69 5.50
CA LEU A 33 7.21 -5.76 4.53
C LEU A 33 6.36 -6.86 5.18
N GLY A 34 6.66 -7.22 6.43
CA GLY A 34 5.86 -8.15 7.23
C GLY A 34 4.45 -7.62 7.49
N ALA A 35 4.31 -6.34 7.82
CA ALA A 35 3.03 -5.69 8.03
C ALA A 35 2.17 -5.65 6.75
N PHE A 36 2.78 -5.38 5.58
CA PHE A 36 2.08 -5.46 4.29
C PHE A 36 1.56 -6.87 4.01
N ALA A 37 2.39 -7.90 4.21
CA ALA A 37 1.97 -9.28 4.01
C ALA A 37 0.84 -9.69 4.97
N ALA A 38 0.96 -9.31 6.25
CA ALA A 38 -0.06 -9.58 7.26
C ALA A 38 -1.40 -8.90 6.92
N ALA A 39 -1.38 -7.61 6.58
CA ALA A 39 -2.58 -6.86 6.20
C ALA A 39 -3.24 -7.44 4.94
N ALA A 40 -2.44 -7.77 3.92
CA ALA A 40 -2.91 -8.39 2.68
C ALA A 40 -3.62 -9.73 2.92
N ASN A 41 -3.12 -10.54 3.86
CA ASN A 41 -3.65 -11.86 4.15
C ASN A 41 -4.83 -11.84 5.13
N ALA A 42 -4.89 -10.85 6.02
CA ALA A 42 -5.95 -10.70 7.02
C ALA A 42 -7.21 -10.00 6.48
N ALA A 43 -7.15 -9.41 5.29
CA ALA A 43 -8.28 -8.78 4.63
C ALA A 43 -9.43 -9.79 4.37
N PRO A 44 -10.70 -9.34 4.26
CA PRO A 44 -11.83 -10.22 3.98
C PRO A 44 -11.66 -11.08 2.72
N VAL A 45 -11.00 -10.51 1.72
CA VAL A 45 -10.52 -11.21 0.53
C VAL A 45 -9.03 -10.88 0.38
N PRO A 46 -8.12 -11.88 0.30
CA PRO A 46 -6.70 -11.64 0.19
C PRO A 46 -6.33 -10.67 -0.93
N TYR A 47 -5.39 -9.78 -0.66
CA TYR A 47 -4.92 -8.81 -1.65
C TYR A 47 -4.05 -9.50 -2.70
N VAL A 48 -3.99 -8.90 -3.88
CA VAL A 48 -3.24 -9.44 -5.03
C VAL A 48 -2.04 -8.58 -5.35
N ARG A 49 -0.97 -9.21 -5.84
CA ARG A 49 0.22 -8.48 -6.30
C ARG A 49 -0.15 -7.67 -7.56
N PRO A 50 0.07 -6.35 -7.57
CA PRO A 50 -0.19 -5.55 -8.76
C PRO A 50 0.84 -5.85 -9.86
N GLN A 51 0.41 -5.78 -11.11
CA GLN A 51 1.28 -5.81 -12.28
C GLN A 51 1.64 -4.37 -12.68
N ILE A 52 2.89 -3.99 -12.44
CA ILE A 52 3.41 -2.69 -12.88
C ILE A 52 3.84 -2.82 -14.33
N VAL A 53 3.32 -1.95 -15.20
CA VAL A 53 3.65 -1.91 -16.63
C VAL A 53 4.50 -0.69 -16.96
N GLU A 54 5.44 -0.84 -17.89
CA GLU A 54 6.27 0.27 -18.34
C GLU A 54 5.51 1.20 -19.30
N GLY A 55 5.57 2.50 -19.02
CA GLY A 55 4.93 3.56 -19.80
C GLY A 55 3.40 3.52 -19.78
N ASP A 56 2.78 4.45 -20.51
CA ASP A 56 1.31 4.60 -20.54
C ASP A 56 0.59 3.54 -21.40
N ALA A 57 1.31 2.56 -21.93
CA ALA A 57 0.76 1.62 -22.91
C ALA A 57 -0.22 0.62 -22.28
N GLY A 58 -0.01 0.24 -21.02
CA GLY A 58 -0.85 -0.76 -20.36
C GLY A 58 -2.09 -0.21 -19.64
N GLY A 59 -2.18 1.11 -19.42
CA GLY A 59 -3.32 1.73 -18.73
C GLY A 59 -3.53 1.26 -17.29
N LEU A 60 -4.51 1.86 -16.62
CA LEU A 60 -4.98 1.49 -15.29
C LEU A 60 -6.17 0.53 -15.41
N VAL A 61 -5.97 -0.73 -15.07
CA VAL A 61 -7.00 -1.76 -15.05
C VAL A 61 -7.10 -2.37 -13.66
N LEU A 62 -8.17 -2.05 -12.94
CA LEU A 62 -8.47 -2.63 -11.62
C LEU A 62 -9.72 -3.50 -11.76
N LYS A 63 -9.62 -4.80 -11.46
CA LYS A 63 -10.75 -5.73 -11.48
C LYS A 63 -11.24 -6.02 -10.07
N ALA A 64 -12.55 -5.91 -9.86
CA ALA A 64 -13.19 -6.08 -8.57
C ALA A 64 -12.42 -5.37 -7.44
N SER A 65 -12.05 -4.11 -7.68
CA SER A 65 -11.34 -3.27 -6.72
C SER A 65 -12.25 -2.92 -5.54
N ARG A 66 -11.68 -2.86 -4.35
CA ARG A 66 -12.39 -2.59 -3.09
C ARG A 66 -11.69 -1.48 -2.31
N HIS A 67 -12.43 -0.72 -1.51
CA HIS A 67 -11.83 0.33 -0.69
C HIS A 67 -11.19 -0.28 0.56
N PRO A 68 -9.85 -0.18 0.74
CA PRO A 68 -9.12 -0.96 1.75
C PRO A 68 -9.56 -0.66 3.19
N LEU A 69 -9.96 0.59 3.47
CA LEU A 69 -10.43 0.98 4.81
C LEU A 69 -11.91 0.70 5.06
N LEU A 70 -12.75 0.60 4.02
CA LEU A 70 -14.20 0.44 4.21
C LEU A 70 -14.60 -1.03 4.20
N GLU A 71 -13.87 -1.89 3.50
CA GLU A 71 -14.17 -3.33 3.48
C GLU A 71 -13.98 -4.02 4.85
N ILE A 72 -13.14 -3.43 5.71
CA ILE A 72 -12.85 -3.93 7.07
C ILE A 72 -13.70 -3.27 8.17
N GLN A 73 -14.60 -2.33 7.82
CA GLN A 73 -15.39 -1.63 8.84
C GLN A 73 -16.41 -2.55 9.51
N PRO A 74 -16.45 -2.62 10.86
CA PRO A 74 -17.46 -3.38 11.58
C PRO A 74 -18.88 -2.95 11.20
N GLY A 75 -19.77 -3.92 10.98
CA GLY A 75 -21.18 -3.66 10.65
C GLY A 75 -21.44 -3.29 9.18
N THR A 76 -20.41 -3.21 8.32
CA THR A 76 -20.62 -3.05 6.88
C THR A 76 -20.92 -4.41 6.25
N SER A 77 -22.13 -4.62 5.74
CA SER A 77 -22.45 -5.78 4.91
C SER A 77 -21.71 -5.65 3.58
N SER A 78 -20.66 -6.44 3.37
CA SER A 78 -19.90 -6.64 2.12
C SER A 78 -19.74 -5.40 1.22
N PHE A 79 -18.55 -4.79 1.20
CA PHE A 79 -18.21 -3.73 0.25
C PHE A 79 -18.41 -4.21 -1.20
N ILE A 80 -19.19 -3.48 -2.01
CA ILE A 80 -19.42 -3.82 -3.42
C ILE A 80 -18.18 -3.38 -4.22
N ALA A 81 -17.50 -4.37 -4.81
CA ALA A 81 -16.33 -4.15 -5.63
C ALA A 81 -16.68 -3.47 -6.97
N ASN A 82 -15.76 -2.65 -7.49
CA ASN A 82 -15.93 -1.93 -8.76
C ASN A 82 -14.76 -2.19 -9.71
N ASP A 83 -15.06 -2.25 -11.00
CA ASP A 83 -14.05 -2.29 -12.07
C ASP A 83 -13.63 -0.88 -12.47
N VAL A 84 -12.35 -0.71 -12.79
CA VAL A 84 -11.77 0.55 -13.28
C VAL A 84 -10.96 0.24 -14.54
N HIS A 85 -11.18 1.00 -15.60
CA HIS A 85 -10.42 0.89 -16.83
C HIS A 85 -10.17 2.30 -17.39
N LEU A 86 -8.90 2.73 -17.33
CA LEU A 86 -8.42 3.94 -17.97
C LEU A 86 -7.24 3.57 -18.87
N ASP A 87 -7.28 3.96 -20.12
CA ASP A 87 -6.23 3.74 -21.11
C ASP A 87 -5.98 5.03 -21.89
N ARG A 88 -5.16 4.98 -22.95
CA ARG A 88 -4.86 6.15 -23.78
C ARG A 88 -6.09 6.73 -24.48
N GLU A 89 -7.10 5.91 -24.76
CA GLU A 89 -8.36 6.33 -25.37
C GLU A 89 -9.36 6.83 -24.31
N ARG A 90 -9.25 6.34 -23.07
CA ARG A 90 -10.17 6.58 -21.94
C ARG A 90 -9.44 7.23 -20.75
N ARG A 91 -8.82 8.38 -20.98
CA ARG A 91 -8.02 9.09 -19.96
C ARG A 91 -8.85 9.84 -18.92
N LEU A 92 -10.14 10.04 -19.16
CA LEU A 92 -11.04 10.79 -18.28
C LEU A 92 -12.34 10.01 -18.07
N ALA A 93 -12.67 9.75 -16.81
CA ALA A 93 -13.96 9.20 -16.42
C ALA A 93 -14.82 10.29 -15.77
N ILE A 94 -15.97 10.58 -16.37
CA ILE A 94 -16.99 11.47 -15.79
C ILE A 94 -17.98 10.61 -15.01
N ILE A 95 -17.98 10.74 -13.69
CA ILE A 95 -18.81 9.94 -12.78
C ILE A 95 -19.99 10.79 -12.31
N THR A 96 -21.20 10.43 -12.73
CA THR A 96 -22.44 11.08 -12.32
C THR A 96 -23.29 10.12 -11.48
N GLY A 97 -24.27 10.65 -10.73
CA GLY A 97 -25.18 9.84 -9.92
C GLY A 97 -25.66 10.54 -8.66
N PRO A 98 -26.65 9.97 -7.94
CA PRO A 98 -27.27 10.57 -6.76
C PRO A 98 -26.28 10.74 -5.59
N ASN A 99 -26.62 11.64 -4.66
CA ASN A 99 -25.88 11.75 -3.40
C ASN A 99 -25.90 10.41 -2.64
N MET A 100 -24.80 10.13 -1.93
CA MET A 100 -24.56 8.84 -1.25
C MET A 100 -24.41 7.61 -2.16
N GLY A 101 -24.41 7.76 -3.49
CA GLY A 101 -24.17 6.65 -4.44
C GLY A 101 -22.71 6.16 -4.54
N GLY A 102 -21.86 6.42 -3.54
CA GLY A 102 -20.49 5.91 -3.50
C GLY A 102 -19.48 6.56 -4.46
N LYS A 103 -19.83 7.62 -5.20
CA LYS A 103 -18.95 8.28 -6.17
C LYS A 103 -17.59 8.70 -5.58
N SER A 104 -17.60 9.40 -4.44
CA SER A 104 -16.36 9.82 -3.76
C SER A 104 -15.57 8.62 -3.21
N THR A 105 -16.27 7.57 -2.78
CA THR A 105 -15.67 6.32 -2.32
C THR A 105 -14.94 5.63 -3.47
N TYR A 106 -15.56 5.55 -4.64
CA TYR A 106 -14.95 4.98 -5.85
C TYR A 106 -13.65 5.72 -6.23
N ILE A 107 -13.68 7.05 -6.27
CA ILE A 107 -12.48 7.83 -6.63
C ILE A 107 -11.35 7.62 -5.62
N ARG A 108 -11.67 7.67 -4.32
CA ARG A 108 -10.68 7.45 -3.25
C ARG A 108 -10.13 6.02 -3.27
N GLN A 109 -10.97 5.03 -3.53
CA GLN A 109 -10.57 3.63 -3.69
C GLN A 109 -9.53 3.47 -4.80
N VAL A 110 -9.76 4.08 -5.96
CA VAL A 110 -8.81 4.03 -7.09
C VAL A 110 -7.47 4.65 -6.68
N ALA A 111 -7.49 5.85 -6.09
CA ALA A 111 -6.28 6.54 -5.66
C ALA A 111 -5.50 5.74 -4.60
N LEU A 112 -6.20 5.16 -3.62
CA LEU A 112 -5.57 4.32 -2.59
C LEU A 112 -4.99 3.03 -3.18
N THR A 113 -5.64 2.43 -4.17
CA THR A 113 -5.11 1.24 -4.86
C THR A 113 -3.80 1.55 -5.57
N VAL A 114 -3.74 2.69 -6.28
CA VAL A 114 -2.51 3.14 -6.94
C VAL A 114 -1.41 3.44 -5.93
N LEU A 115 -1.73 4.14 -4.84
CA LEU A 115 -0.77 4.44 -3.77
C LEU A 115 -0.20 3.15 -3.16
N LEU A 116 -1.07 2.19 -2.78
CA LEU A 116 -0.64 0.90 -2.23
C LEU A 116 0.30 0.15 -3.18
N ALA A 117 0.01 0.17 -4.48
CA ALA A 117 0.88 -0.45 -5.47
C ALA A 117 2.25 0.23 -5.56
N GLN A 118 2.30 1.57 -5.56
CA GLN A 118 3.56 2.32 -5.70
C GLN A 118 4.42 2.31 -4.43
N ILE A 119 3.83 2.10 -3.24
CA ILE A 119 4.60 1.87 -2.00
C ILE A 119 5.08 0.42 -1.85
N GLY A 120 4.77 -0.47 -2.80
CA GLY A 120 5.22 -1.86 -2.81
C GLY A 120 4.33 -2.85 -2.04
N SER A 121 3.10 -2.45 -1.69
CA SER A 121 2.12 -3.33 -1.05
C SER A 121 1.28 -4.10 -2.08
N PHE A 122 0.61 -5.16 -1.60
CA PHE A 122 -0.46 -5.83 -2.35
C PHE A 122 -1.71 -4.96 -2.35
N VAL A 123 -2.61 -5.18 -3.31
CA VAL A 123 -3.79 -4.31 -3.50
C VAL A 123 -5.13 -5.05 -3.34
N PRO A 124 -6.20 -4.34 -2.90
CA PRO A 124 -7.54 -4.89 -2.71
C PRO A 124 -8.30 -5.07 -4.04
N CYS A 125 -7.81 -5.95 -4.92
CA CYS A 125 -8.40 -6.24 -6.23
C CYS A 125 -8.47 -7.76 -6.45
N ALA A 126 -9.20 -8.20 -7.49
CA ALA A 126 -9.06 -9.56 -8.03
C ALA A 126 -7.89 -9.65 -9.02
N SER A 127 -7.67 -8.59 -9.81
CA SER A 127 -6.45 -8.38 -10.59
C SER A 127 -6.19 -6.88 -10.73
N CYS A 128 -4.94 -6.49 -10.85
CA CYS A 128 -4.54 -5.09 -10.91
C CYS A 128 -3.37 -4.93 -11.87
N GLN A 129 -3.53 -4.04 -12.85
CA GLN A 129 -2.48 -3.59 -13.75
C GLN A 129 -2.46 -2.07 -13.72
N LEU A 130 -1.29 -1.46 -13.55
CA LEU A 130 -1.15 -0.01 -13.57
C LEU A 130 0.22 0.44 -14.08
N PRO A 131 0.31 1.60 -14.74
CA PRO A 131 1.59 2.25 -15.01
C PRO A 131 2.16 2.87 -13.73
N ILE A 132 3.42 3.30 -13.79
CA ILE A 132 3.99 4.14 -12.75
C ILE A 132 3.46 5.57 -12.95
N PHE A 133 2.80 6.11 -11.94
CA PHE A 133 2.39 7.52 -11.92
C PHE A 133 3.53 8.36 -11.34
N THR A 134 4.05 9.30 -12.12
CA THR A 134 5.14 10.22 -11.76
C THR A 134 4.65 11.65 -11.67
#